data_AF-A0AAU9D0I1-F1
#
_entry.id   AF-A0AAU9D0I1-F1
#
_cell.length_a   1.000
_cell.length_b   1.000
_cell.length_c   1.000
_cell.angle_alpha   90.00
_cell.angle_beta   90.00
_cell.angle_gamma   90.00
#
_symmetry.space_group_name_H-M   'P 1'
#
loop_
_entity.id
_entity.type
_entity.pdbx_description
1 polymer ?
#
loop_
_entity_poly.entity_id
_entity_poly.type
_entity_poly.pdbx_seq_one_letter_code
_entity_poly.pdbx_strand_id
1 'polypeptide(L)'
;MAGLWIRLPWHMMKKHLIIIACLATQVTGCVYKIDVQQGNIVTQKQVDQLRPGMTPNQVRYVLGSPLLDDVFFPQRWDYVYSFRKGGGAMELQRLTVFFEDQRLTGLQGDFRPHPSKGLAEPEIVTVEVPPRQRQRGIFEIIGGFFRHLF
;
A
#
# COMPACT_ATOMS: atom_id res chain seq x y z
N MET A 1 -21.82 37.65 -43.52
CA MET A 1 -21.15 36.34 -43.70
C MET A 1 -21.76 35.30 -42.76
N ALA A 2 -23.01 34.91 -43.00
CA ALA A 2 -23.69 33.85 -42.26
C ALA A 2 -24.74 33.24 -43.21
N GLY A 3 -24.66 31.95 -43.50
CA GLY A 3 -25.65 31.33 -44.39
C GLY A 3 -25.29 30.00 -45.06
N LEU A 4 -24.06 29.49 -44.90
CA LEU A 4 -23.63 28.28 -45.61
C LEU A 4 -23.84 26.95 -44.84
N TRP A 5 -24.72 26.92 -43.83
CA TRP A 5 -24.94 25.70 -43.01
C TRP A 5 -26.24 24.94 -43.30
N ILE A 6 -27.06 25.38 -44.25
CA ILE A 6 -28.47 24.89 -44.39
C ILE A 6 -28.71 23.92 -45.57
N ARG A 7 -27.67 23.40 -46.23
CA ARG A 7 -27.86 22.50 -47.40
C ARG A 7 -27.20 21.12 -47.29
N LEU A 8 -27.00 20.61 -46.08
CA LEU A 8 -26.65 19.19 -45.91
C LEU A 8 -27.92 18.33 -45.98
N PRO A 9 -27.94 17.24 -46.77
CA PRO A 9 -29.07 16.33 -46.81
C PRO A 9 -29.32 15.68 -45.44
N TRP A 10 -30.59 15.62 -45.04
CA TRP A 10 -31.06 15.09 -43.74
C TRP A 10 -30.51 13.69 -43.40
N HIS A 11 -30.35 12.84 -44.41
CA HIS A 11 -29.77 11.51 -44.25
C HIS A 11 -28.28 11.54 -43.92
N MET A 12 -27.54 12.58 -44.31
CA MET A 12 -26.11 12.78 -44.01
C MET A 12 -25.90 13.34 -42.60
N MET A 13 -26.76 14.26 -42.15
CA MET A 13 -26.74 14.78 -40.77
C MET A 13 -27.06 13.70 -39.71
N LYS A 14 -27.98 12.79 -40.00
CA LYS A 14 -28.30 11.66 -39.11
C LYS A 14 -27.11 10.73 -38.86
N LYS A 15 -26.28 10.47 -39.88
CA LYS A 15 -25.10 9.59 -39.76
C LYS A 15 -24.08 10.19 -38.79
N HIS A 16 -23.82 11.49 -38.93
CA HIS A 16 -22.90 12.22 -38.06
C HIS A 16 -23.41 12.30 -36.62
N LEU A 17 -24.72 12.52 -36.42
CA LEU A 17 -25.33 12.49 -35.08
C LEU A 17 -25.23 11.11 -34.40
N ILE A 18 -25.42 10.02 -35.16
CA ILE A 18 -25.27 8.65 -34.63
C ILE A 18 -23.81 8.36 -34.26
N ILE A 19 -22.85 8.79 -35.07
CA ILE A 19 -21.41 8.59 -34.79
C ILE A 19 -20.98 9.37 -33.53
N ILE A 20 -21.42 10.61 -33.37
CA ILE A 20 -21.11 11.44 -32.19
C ILE A 20 -21.74 10.83 -30.93
N ALA A 21 -22.98 10.35 -31.00
CA ALA A 21 -23.65 9.68 -29.89
C ALA A 21 -22.95 8.38 -29.49
N CYS A 22 -22.42 7.62 -30.45
CA CYS A 22 -21.70 6.37 -30.20
C CYS A 22 -20.29 6.56 -29.65
N LEU A 23 -19.64 7.69 -29.96
CA LEU A 23 -18.33 8.05 -29.38
C LEU A 23 -18.49 8.55 -27.93
N ALA A 24 -19.57 9.28 -27.64
CA ALA A 24 -19.85 9.83 -26.32
C ALA A 24 -20.18 8.74 -25.26
N THR A 25 -20.68 7.57 -25.68
CA THR A 25 -20.99 6.45 -24.77
C THR A 25 -19.79 5.61 -24.36
N GLN A 26 -18.61 5.77 -25.00
CA GLN A 26 -17.42 4.97 -24.68
C GLN A 26 -16.60 5.51 -23.49
N VAL A 27 -16.90 6.72 -22.99
CA VAL A 27 -16.10 7.39 -21.94
C VAL A 27 -16.63 7.12 -20.52
N THR A 28 -17.77 6.46 -20.36
CA THR A 28 -18.43 6.28 -19.04
C THR A 28 -17.90 5.09 -18.21
N GLY A 29 -16.88 4.36 -18.67
CA GLY A 29 -16.54 3.03 -18.14
C GLY A 29 -15.37 2.91 -17.15
N CYS A 30 -14.59 3.96 -16.86
CA CYS A 30 -13.38 3.82 -16.02
C CYS A 30 -13.36 4.80 -14.85
N VAL A 31 -14.21 4.55 -13.84
CA VAL A 31 -14.08 5.20 -12.54
C VAL A 31 -13.10 4.39 -11.69
N TYR A 32 -11.82 4.77 -11.72
CA TYR A 32 -10.82 4.25 -10.80
C TYR A 32 -11.10 4.78 -9.39
N LYS A 33 -11.37 3.88 -8.45
CA LYS A 33 -11.46 4.24 -7.03
C LYS A 33 -10.07 4.12 -6.42
N ILE A 34 -9.63 5.20 -5.79
CA ILE A 34 -8.32 5.28 -5.13
C ILE A 34 -8.37 4.51 -3.81
N ASP A 35 -7.26 3.86 -3.46
CA ASP A 35 -7.07 3.24 -2.14
C ASP A 35 -6.98 4.32 -1.07
N VAL A 36 -7.79 4.22 -0.02
CA VAL A 36 -7.83 5.20 1.07
C VAL A 36 -7.32 4.53 2.35
N GLN A 37 -6.26 5.11 2.93
CA GLN A 37 -5.72 4.75 4.24
C GLN A 37 -5.97 5.92 5.20
N GLN A 38 -6.52 5.65 6.38
CA GLN A 38 -6.80 6.70 7.38
C GLN A 38 -6.41 6.25 8.79
N GLY A 39 -5.93 7.20 9.58
CA GLY A 39 -5.63 7.00 11.00
C GLY A 39 -4.18 6.62 11.28
N ASN A 40 -3.94 6.00 12.45
CA ASN A 40 -2.61 5.68 12.94
C ASN A 40 -2.17 4.28 12.50
N ILE A 41 -1.18 4.19 11.60
CA ILE A 41 -0.59 2.91 11.21
C ILE A 41 0.21 2.36 12.39
N VAL A 42 -0.32 1.32 13.04
CA VAL A 42 0.38 0.61 14.12
C VAL A 42 0.77 -0.77 13.61
N THR A 43 2.04 -1.11 13.76
CA THR A 43 2.58 -2.42 13.39
C THR A 43 2.75 -3.31 14.62
N GLN A 44 2.64 -4.62 14.43
CA GLN A 44 2.89 -5.59 15.50
C GLN A 44 4.28 -5.42 16.14
N LYS A 45 5.30 -5.10 15.34
CA LYS A 45 6.66 -4.84 15.82
C LYS A 45 6.74 -3.67 16.81
N GLN A 46 5.93 -2.63 16.63
CA GLN A 46 5.86 -1.51 17.57
C GLN A 46 5.14 -1.92 18.85
N VAL A 47 4.05 -2.68 18.74
CA VAL A 47 3.32 -3.21 19.90
C VAL A 47 4.19 -4.16 20.73
N ASP A 48 5.02 -4.97 20.07
CA ASP A 48 5.97 -5.88 20.72
C ASP A 48 7.12 -5.16 21.43
N GLN A 49 7.34 -3.88 21.18
CA GLN A 49 8.31 -3.07 21.93
C GLN A 49 7.73 -2.48 23.20
N LEU A 50 6.41 -2.41 23.32
CA LEU A 50 5.75 -1.86 24.50
C LEU A 50 6.00 -2.76 25.72
N ARG A 51 6.25 -2.12 26.86
CA ARG A 51 6.46 -2.80 28.14
C ARG A 51 5.61 -2.13 29.22
N PRO A 52 4.98 -2.90 30.12
CA PRO A 52 4.32 -2.32 31.28
C PRO A 52 5.27 -1.38 32.04
N GLY A 53 4.76 -0.26 32.52
CA GLY A 53 5.53 0.75 33.25
C GLY A 53 6.15 1.86 32.40
N MET A 54 6.09 1.78 31.06
CA MET A 54 6.54 2.84 30.14
C MET A 54 5.77 4.14 30.36
N THR A 55 6.45 5.28 30.25
CA THR A 55 5.78 6.60 30.34
C THR A 55 5.03 6.93 29.04
N PRO A 56 4.00 7.80 29.08
CA PRO A 56 3.28 8.25 27.88
C PRO A 56 4.21 8.76 26.77
N ASN A 57 5.28 9.48 27.14
CA ASN A 57 6.26 9.98 26.18
C ASN A 57 7.04 8.85 25.50
N GLN A 58 7.41 7.79 26.24
CA GLN A 58 8.07 6.62 25.67
C GLN A 58 7.12 5.85 24.73
N VAL A 59 5.86 5.68 25.12
CA VAL A 59 4.85 5.06 24.27
C VAL A 59 4.63 5.86 22.99
N ARG A 60 4.55 7.21 23.09
CA ARG A 60 4.44 8.12 21.95
C ARG A 60 5.64 8.04 21.03
N TYR A 61 6.84 7.79 21.55
CA TYR A 61 8.04 7.59 20.73
C TYR A 61 7.95 6.30 19.89
N VAL A 62 7.36 5.24 20.43
CA VAL A 62 7.24 3.93 19.76
C VAL A 62 6.06 3.89 18.76
N LEU A 63 4.88 4.34 19.20
CA LEU A 63 3.63 4.27 18.42
C LEU A 63 3.33 5.54 17.62
N GLY A 64 4.00 6.64 17.90
CA GLY A 64 3.64 7.96 17.42
C GLY A 64 2.54 8.62 18.26
N SER A 65 2.17 9.84 17.87
CA SER A 65 1.07 10.57 18.50
C SER A 65 -0.28 9.96 18.11
N PRO A 66 -1.16 9.68 19.08
CA PRO A 66 -2.52 9.28 18.76
C PRO A 66 -3.21 10.41 17.97
N LEU A 67 -4.06 10.04 17.01
CA LEU A 67 -4.82 11.02 16.21
C LEU A 67 -5.82 11.80 17.08
N LEU A 68 -6.30 11.18 18.16
CA LEU A 68 -7.24 11.74 19.11
C LEU A 68 -6.56 11.89 20.47
N ASP A 69 -6.32 13.14 20.87
CA ASP A 69 -5.91 13.50 22.22
C ASP A 69 -7.17 13.94 22.98
N ASP A 70 -7.78 13.00 23.72
CA ASP A 70 -9.01 13.28 24.46
C ASP A 70 -8.68 13.91 25.81
N VAL A 71 -9.06 15.19 25.98
CA VAL A 71 -8.90 15.93 27.24
C VAL A 71 -9.69 15.33 28.40
N PHE A 72 -10.74 14.54 28.13
CA PHE A 72 -11.57 13.91 29.16
C PHE A 72 -11.01 12.58 29.64
N PHE A 73 -10.21 11.89 28.82
CA PHE A 73 -9.61 10.59 29.16
C PHE A 73 -8.10 10.60 28.93
N PRO A 74 -7.31 11.39 29.70
CA PRO A 74 -5.86 11.47 29.54
C PRO A 74 -5.16 10.13 29.78
N GLN A 75 -5.85 9.18 30.41
CA GLN A 75 -5.37 7.85 30.77
C GLN A 75 -5.65 6.78 29.70
N ARG A 76 -6.30 7.14 28.58
CA ARG A 76 -6.61 6.20 27.49
C ARG A 76 -6.27 6.80 26.13
N TRP A 77 -5.40 6.13 25.38
CA TRP A 77 -5.08 6.52 24.00
C TRP A 77 -5.61 5.49 23.02
N ASP A 78 -6.34 5.97 22.02
CA ASP A 78 -6.95 5.12 20.99
C ASP A 78 -6.25 5.34 19.65
N TYR A 79 -5.64 4.28 19.12
CA TYR A 79 -5.04 4.22 17.79
C TYR A 79 -6.00 3.45 16.88
N VAL A 80 -6.56 4.14 15.90
CA VAL A 80 -7.50 3.55 14.93
C VAL A 80 -6.89 3.66 13.55
N TYR A 81 -6.87 2.55 12.81
CA TYR A 81 -6.45 2.49 11.42
C TYR A 81 -7.57 1.91 10.57
N SER A 82 -7.89 2.57 9.46
CA SER A 82 -8.79 2.03 8.45
C SER A 82 -8.11 1.98 7.09
N PHE A 83 -8.34 0.88 6.38
CA PHE A 83 -7.88 0.69 5.01
C PHE A 83 -9.04 0.26 4.12
N ARG A 84 -9.20 0.96 3.01
CA ARG A 84 -10.19 0.62 1.97
C ARG A 84 -9.51 0.60 0.62
N LYS A 85 -9.39 -0.60 0.05
CA LYS A 85 -8.82 -0.82 -1.29
C LYS A 85 -9.87 -0.61 -2.37
N GLY A 86 -9.71 0.36 -3.26
CA GLY A 86 -10.49 0.52 -4.50
C GLY A 86 -12.01 0.55 -4.33
N GLY A 87 -12.52 1.01 -3.18
CA GLY A 87 -13.95 0.97 -2.85
C GLY A 87 -14.50 -0.41 -2.46
N GLY A 88 -13.65 -1.38 -2.17
CA GLY A 88 -14.00 -2.67 -1.59
C GLY A 88 -14.30 -2.62 -0.09
N ALA A 89 -14.19 -3.78 0.57
CA ALA A 89 -14.40 -3.90 2.01
C ALA A 89 -13.42 -3.01 2.79
N MET A 90 -13.89 -2.44 3.90
CA MET A 90 -13.08 -1.64 4.80
C MET A 90 -12.51 -2.56 5.88
N GLU A 91 -11.19 -2.56 6.00
CA GLU A 91 -10.47 -3.16 7.12
C GLU A 91 -10.31 -2.11 8.21
N LEU A 92 -10.65 -2.45 9.45
CA LEU A 92 -10.51 -1.59 10.61
C LEU A 92 -9.65 -2.31 11.65
N GLN A 93 -8.63 -1.62 12.14
CA GLN A 93 -7.76 -2.09 13.21
C GLN A 93 -7.80 -1.07 14.35
N ARG A 94 -7.94 -1.55 15.58
CA ARG A 94 -7.94 -0.71 16.78
C ARG A 94 -6.95 -1.21 17.82
N LEU A 95 -6.20 -0.28 18.39
CA LEU A 95 -5.39 -0.48 19.58
C LEU A 95 -5.72 0.61 20.60
N THR A 96 -6.15 0.20 21.78
CA THR A 96 -6.38 1.05 22.93
C THR A 96 -5.28 0.81 23.95
N VAL A 97 -4.66 1.90 24.40
CA VAL A 97 -3.56 1.91 25.36
C VAL A 97 -4.06 2.53 26.65
N PHE A 98 -3.85 1.85 27.77
CA PHE A 98 -4.26 2.31 29.09
C PHE A 98 -3.06 2.75 29.91
N PHE A 99 -3.24 3.86 30.61
CA PHE A 99 -2.27 4.40 31.55
C PHE A 99 -2.89 4.48 32.95
N GLU A 100 -2.06 4.28 33.96
CA GLU A 100 -2.38 4.55 35.37
C GLU A 100 -1.13 5.20 35.97
N ASP A 101 -1.29 6.27 36.74
CA ASP A 101 -0.17 7.04 37.33
C ASP A 101 0.93 7.41 36.31
N GLN A 102 0.53 7.79 35.09
CA GLN A 102 1.43 8.08 33.95
C GLN A 102 2.35 6.91 33.57
N ARG A 103 1.89 5.68 33.74
CA ARG A 103 2.59 4.46 33.34
C ARG A 103 1.67 3.55 32.55
N LEU A 104 2.22 2.92 31.52
CA LEU A 104 1.51 1.95 30.70
C LEU A 104 1.10 0.74 31.56
N THR A 105 -0.20 0.49 31.68
CA THR A 105 -0.75 -0.64 32.43
C THR A 105 -1.23 -1.77 31.53
N GLY A 106 -1.78 -1.43 30.36
CA GLY A 106 -2.37 -2.44 29.49
C GLY A 106 -2.62 -1.97 28.07
N LEU A 107 -2.90 -2.97 27.22
CA LEU A 107 -3.24 -2.82 25.81
C LEU A 107 -4.49 -3.64 25.53
N GLN A 108 -5.40 -3.11 24.72
CA GLN A 108 -6.61 -3.80 24.28
C GLN A 108 -6.81 -3.57 22.78
N GLY A 109 -7.35 -4.57 22.08
CA GLY A 109 -7.70 -4.45 20.67
C GLY A 109 -7.19 -5.63 19.85
N ASP A 110 -6.96 -5.36 18.57
CA ASP A 110 -6.64 -6.38 17.57
C ASP A 110 -5.17 -6.83 17.62
N PHE A 111 -4.31 -6.00 18.24
CA PHE A 111 -2.90 -6.30 18.43
C PHE A 111 -2.67 -6.85 19.84
N ARG A 112 -2.00 -8.00 19.93
CA ARG A 112 -1.57 -8.59 21.21
C ARG A 112 -0.05 -8.60 21.25
N PRO A 113 0.61 -8.00 22.27
CA PRO A 113 2.07 -8.08 22.37
C PRO A 113 2.49 -9.54 22.51
N HIS A 114 3.32 -10.01 21.59
CA HIS A 114 3.80 -11.38 21.59
C HIS A 114 5.31 -11.36 21.85
N PRO A 115 5.79 -11.82 23.02
CA PRO A 115 7.22 -11.79 23.34
C PRO A 115 8.08 -12.72 22.46
N SER A 116 7.50 -13.44 21.50
CA SER A 116 8.14 -14.53 20.75
C SER A 116 8.00 -14.42 19.23
N LYS A 117 8.01 -13.21 18.66
CA LYS A 117 8.26 -13.01 17.21
C LYS A 117 9.44 -12.06 16.92
N GLY A 118 10.30 -11.85 17.92
CA GLY A 118 11.64 -11.25 17.78
C GLY A 118 12.77 -12.27 17.73
N LEU A 119 12.44 -13.57 17.86
CA LEU A 119 13.33 -14.71 17.69
C LEU A 119 12.83 -15.56 16.50
N ALA A 120 12.45 -14.91 15.40
CA ALA A 120 12.68 -15.59 14.13
C ALA A 120 14.20 -15.74 14.07
N GLU A 121 14.68 -16.93 14.44
CA GLU A 121 15.94 -17.49 13.97
C GLU A 121 16.19 -16.87 12.58
N PRO A 122 17.33 -16.21 12.31
CA PRO A 122 17.59 -15.80 10.94
C PRO A 122 17.44 -17.07 10.12
N GLU A 123 16.38 -17.13 9.31
CA GLU A 123 16.23 -18.18 8.33
C GLU A 123 17.48 -18.01 7.49
N ILE A 124 18.47 -18.88 7.72
CA ILE A 124 19.67 -18.93 6.92
C ILE A 124 19.12 -19.39 5.58
N VAL A 125 18.70 -18.42 4.76
CA VAL A 125 18.38 -18.63 3.37
C VAL A 125 19.74 -18.93 2.75
N THR A 126 20.13 -20.21 2.81
CA THR A 126 21.14 -20.77 1.94
C THR A 126 20.57 -20.60 0.55
N VAL A 127 20.83 -19.43 -0.04
CA VAL A 127 20.69 -19.22 -1.47
C VAL A 127 21.68 -20.20 -2.07
N GLU A 128 21.20 -21.39 -2.43
CA GLU A 128 21.94 -22.28 -3.30
C GLU A 128 22.17 -21.52 -4.60
N VAL A 129 23.39 -20.99 -4.73
CA VAL A 129 23.81 -20.29 -5.92
C VAL A 129 23.78 -21.31 -7.06
N PRO A 130 22.91 -21.16 -8.07
CA PRO A 130 22.93 -22.06 -9.21
C PRO A 130 24.33 -22.01 -9.83
N PRO A 131 24.91 -23.15 -10.24
CA PRO A 131 26.26 -23.16 -10.81
C PRO A 131 26.30 -22.19 -11.98
N ARG A 132 27.27 -21.27 -11.95
CA ARG A 132 27.46 -20.26 -13.01
C ARG A 132 27.69 -20.99 -14.34
N GLN A 133 26.65 -21.13 -15.15
CA GLN A 133 26.80 -21.60 -16.52
C GLN A 133 27.62 -20.54 -17.26
N ARG A 134 28.87 -20.90 -17.55
CA ARG A 134 29.83 -20.08 -18.30
C ARG A 134 29.27 -19.87 -19.70
N GLN A 135 28.56 -18.77 -19.92
CA GLN A 135 28.26 -18.29 -21.27
C GLN A 135 29.59 -18.08 -21.98
N ARG A 136 29.84 -18.81 -23.07
CA ARG A 136 31.06 -18.63 -23.86
C ARG A 136 31.08 -17.18 -24.31
N GLY A 137 32.12 -16.45 -23.90
CA GLY A 137 32.29 -15.07 -24.30
C GLY A 137 32.39 -14.99 -25.82
N ILE A 138 31.91 -13.88 -26.38
CA ILE A 138 31.98 -13.58 -27.81
C ILE A 138 33.41 -13.79 -28.35
N PHE A 139 34.44 -13.55 -27.52
CA PHE A 139 35.84 -13.81 -27.85
C PHE A 139 36.21 -15.29 -28.04
N GLU A 140 35.59 -16.25 -27.35
CA GLU A 140 35.80 -17.69 -27.62
C GLU A 140 35.13 -18.12 -28.93
N ILE A 141 33.96 -17.55 -29.26
CA ILE A 141 33.24 -17.84 -30.50
C ILE A 141 34.05 -17.33 -31.71
N ILE A 142 34.59 -16.12 -31.61
CA ILE A 142 35.39 -15.50 -32.68
C ILE A 142 36.77 -16.17 -32.82
N GLY A 143 37.42 -16.51 -31.70
CA GLY A 143 38.70 -17.21 -31.71
C GLY A 143 38.63 -18.62 -32.30
N GLY A 144 37.51 -19.33 -32.09
CA GLY A 144 37.27 -20.64 -32.70
C GLY A 144 37.07 -20.59 -34.22
N PHE A 145 36.46 -19.50 -34.73
CA PHE A 145 36.24 -19.30 -36.16
C PHE A 145 37.57 -19.10 -36.93
N PHE A 146 38.56 -18.42 -36.32
CA PHE A 146 39.88 -18.23 -36.94
C PHE A 146 40.78 -19.47 -36.93
N ARG A 147 40.55 -20.43 -36.03
CA ARG A 147 41.35 -21.69 -35.95
C ARG A 147 40.99 -22.72 -37.02
N HIS A 148 39.96 -22.46 -37.83
CA HIS A 148 39.61 -23.29 -39.00
C HIS A 148 39.94 -22.61 -40.33
N LEU A 149 40.48 -21.38 -40.30
CA LEU A 149 40.78 -20.60 -41.49
C LEU A 149 42.28 -20.48 -41.80
N PHE A 150 43.13 -21.19 -41.05
CA PHE A 150 44.53 -21.45 -41.37
C PHE A 150 44.92 -22.86 -40.91
#